data_AF-K9SRS7-F1
#
_entry.id   AF-K9SRS7-F1
#
_cell.length_a   1.000
_cell.length_b   1.000
_cell.length_c   1.000
_cell.angle_alpha   90.00
_cell.angle_beta   90.00
_cell.angle_gamma   90.00
#
_symmetry.space_group_name_H-M   'P 1'
#
loop_
_entity.id
_entity.type
_entity.pdbx_description
1 polymer ?
#
loop_
_entity_poly.entity_id
_entity_poly.type
_entity_poly.pdbx_seq_one_letter_code
_entity_poly.pdbx_strand_id
1 'polypeptide(L)' 'MQRSQWLAVFTGAIAILLGVGYLVLVQILDSRGEMIPAPIGILLSCFPNQL' A
#
# COMPACT_ATOMS: atom_id res chain seq x y z
N MET A 1 38.13 -8.82 -3.08
CA MET A 1 36.84 -8.77 -2.36
C MET A 1 36.47 -10.18 -1.96
N GLN A 2 36.30 -10.44 -0.66
CA GLN A 2 35.96 -11.79 -0.17
C GLN A 2 34.50 -12.14 -0.51
N ARG A 3 34.20 -13.43 -0.64
CA ARG A 3 32.87 -13.97 -1.02
C ARG A 3 31.73 -13.39 -0.18
N SER A 4 32.01 -13.05 1.09
CA SER A 4 31.04 -12.42 2.01
C SER A 4 30.61 -11.02 1.59
N GLN A 5 31.51 -10.21 1.04
CA GLN A 5 31.19 -8.84 0.59
C GLN A 5 30.28 -8.86 -0.65
N TRP A 6 30.49 -9.81 -1.56
CA TRP A 6 29.63 -9.99 -2.72
C TRP A 6 28.22 -10.43 -2.35
N LEU A 7 28.10 -11.35 -1.40
CA LEU A 7 26.79 -11.78 -0.87
C LEU A 7 26.03 -10.62 -0.22
N ALA A 8 26.72 -9.77 0.56
CA ALA A 8 26.11 -8.61 1.20
C ALA A 8 25.54 -7.61 0.20
N VAL A 9 26.26 -7.35 -0.89
CA VAL A 9 25.78 -6.48 -1.97
C VAL A 9 24.60 -7.12 -2.70
N PHE A 10 24.67 -8.42 -2.97
CA PHE A 10 23.64 -9.13 -3.72
C PHE A 10 22.32 -9.21 -2.95
N THR A 11 22.36 -9.54 -1.66
CA THR A 11 21.16 -9.58 -0.81
C THR A 11 20.58 -8.19 -0.60
N GLY A 12 21.44 -7.16 -0.46
CA GLY A 12 21.01 -5.76 -0.40
C GLY A 12 20.30 -5.32 -1.68
N ALA A 13 20.86 -5.66 -2.85
CA ALA A 13 20.25 -5.35 -4.14
C ALA A 13 18.89 -6.06 -4.33
N ILE A 14 18.78 -7.34 -3.93
CA ILE A 14 17.52 -8.08 -3.96
C ILE A 14 16.49 -7.42 -3.04
N ALA A 15 16.87 -7.02 -1.83
CA ALA A 15 15.97 -6.36 -0.89
C ALA A 15 15.42 -5.04 -1.46
N ILE A 16 16.27 -4.24 -2.11
CA ILE A 16 15.86 -3.00 -2.77
C ILE A 16 14.90 -3.31 -3.93
N LEU A 17 15.23 -4.28 -4.78
CA LEU A 17 14.39 -4.66 -5.92
C LEU A 17 13.01 -5.13 -5.45
N LEU A 18 12.94 -5.97 -4.43
CA LEU A 18 11.69 -6.42 -3.83
C LEU A 18 10.90 -5.27 -3.20
N GLY A 19 11.58 -4.36 -2.49
CA GLY A 19 10.93 -3.19 -1.89
C GLY A 19 10.31 -2.25 -2.93
N VAL A 20 11.07 -1.91 -3.98
CA VAL A 20 10.57 -1.09 -5.09
C VAL A 20 9.44 -1.81 -5.83
N GLY A 21 9.61 -3.10 -6.13
CA GLY A 21 8.57 -3.91 -6.76
C GLY A 21 7.29 -3.98 -5.94
N TYR A 22 7.39 -4.10 -4.61
CA TYR A 22 6.25 -4.07 -3.71
C TYR A 22 5.52 -2.72 -3.76
N LEU A 23 6.23 -1.60 -3.74
CA LEU A 23 5.62 -0.28 -3.83
C LEU A 23 4.87 -0.09 -5.17
N VAL A 24 5.48 -0.51 -6.29
CA VAL A 24 4.82 -0.47 -7.60
C VAL A 24 3.56 -1.35 -7.62
N LEU A 25 3.65 -2.56 -7.05
CA LEU A 25 2.52 -3.46 -6.95
C LEU A 25 1.39 -2.83 -6.12
N VAL A 26 1.69 -2.32 -4.92
CA VAL A 26 0.72 -1.63 -4.07
C VAL A 26 0.10 -0.44 -4.80
N GLN A 27 0.89 0.32 -5.55
CA GLN A 27 0.37 1.45 -6.33
C GLN A 27 -0.66 1.02 -7.37
N ILE A 28 -0.43 -0.10 -8.06
CA ILE A 28 -1.40 -0.70 -8.98
C ILE A 28 -2.63 -1.19 -8.22
N LEU A 29 -2.45 -1.85 -7.07
CA LEU A 29 -3.57 -2.32 -6.25
C LEU A 29 -4.37 -1.20 -5.61
N ASP A 30 -3.77 -0.04 -5.33
CA ASP A 30 -4.40 1.16 -4.79
C ASP A 30 -5.11 1.96 -5.88
N SER A 31 -4.79 1.70 -7.15
CA SER A 31 -5.48 2.29 -8.30
C SER A 31 -6.93 1.80 -8.48
N ARG A 32 -7.60 1.28 -7.41
CA ARG A 32 -8.99 0.78 -7.43
C ARG A 32 -10.05 1.85 -7.68
N GLY A 33 -9.66 3.08 -7.97
CA GLY A 33 -10.54 4.20 -8.20
C GLY A 33 -10.69 5.08 -6.96
N GLU A 34 -11.31 6.24 -7.16
CA GLU A 34 -11.45 7.23 -6.10
C GLU A 34 -12.18 6.64 -4.90
N MET A 35 -11.67 6.92 -3.70
CA MET A 35 -12.37 6.63 -2.47
C MET A 35 -13.66 7.44 -2.46
N ILE A 36 -14.76 6.80 -2.88
CA ILE A 36 -16.09 7.38 -2.78
C ILE A 36 -16.36 7.58 -1.28
N PRO A 37 -16.72 8.79 -0.84
CA PRO A 37 -17.02 9.02 0.56
C PRO A 37 -18.12 8.06 1.01
N ALA A 38 -17.97 7.52 2.21
CA ALA A 38 -18.97 6.63 2.78
C ALA A 38 -20.36 7.32 2.71
N PRO A 39 -21.43 6.59 2.33
CA PRO A 39 -22.74 7.20 2.17
C PRO A 39 -23.22 7.87 3.47
N ILE A 40 -23.19 9.20 3.51
CA ILE A 40 -23.65 9.99 4.67
C ILE A 40 -25.14 9.81 4.95
N GLY A 41 -25.93 9.41 3.94
CA GLY A 41 -27.35 9.11 4.09
C GLY A 41 -27.63 7.95 5.04
N ILE A 42 -26.70 6.98 5.15
CA ILE A 42 -26.85 5.85 6.07
C ILE A 42 -26.77 6.33 7.52
N LEU A 43 -25.84 7.22 7.84
CA LEU A 43 -25.73 7.82 9.18
C LEU A 43 -26.99 8.61 9.55
N LEU A 44 -27.54 9.39 8.61
CA LEU A 44 -28.76 10.15 8.83
C LEU A 44 -30.00 9.25 9.04
N SER A 45 -30.10 8.13 8.31
CA SER A 45 -31.18 7.13 8.51
C SER A 45 -31.05 6.35 9.82
N CYS A 46 -29.82 6.16 10.31
CA CYS A 46 -29.52 5.37 11.51
C CYS A 46 -29.79 6.17 12.80
N PHE A 47 -29.69 7.50 12.75
CA PHE A 47 -30.02 8.39 13.89
C PHE A 47 -31.13 9.37 13.50
N PRO A 48 -32.40 8.93 13.53
CA PRO A 48 -33.54 9.73 13.04
C PRO A 48 -33.91 10.94 13.92
N ASN A 49 -33.31 11.09 15.10
CA ASN A 49 -33.74 12.07 16.11
C ASN A 49 -32.56 12.97 16.57
N GLN A 50 -32.02 13.78 15.66
CA GLN A 50 -31.05 14.85 15.97
C GLN A 50 -31.61 16.26 15.69
N LEU A 51 -32.93 16.42 15.80
CA LEU A 51 -33.66 17.69 15.88
C LEU A 51 -34.64 17.63 17.06
#